data_AF-K1P0Y5-F1
#
_entry.id   AF-K1P0Y5-F1
#
_cell.length_a   1.000
_cell.length_b   1.000
_cell.length_c   1.000
_cell.angle_alpha   90.00
_cell.angle_beta   90.00
_cell.angle_gamma   90.00
#
_symmetry.space_group_name_H-M   'P 1'
#
loop_
_entity.id
_entity.type
_entity.pdbx_description
1 polymer ?
#
loop_
_entity_poly.entity_id
_entity_poly.type
_entity_poly.pdbx_seq_one_letter_code
_entity_poly.pdbx_strand_id
1 'polypeptide(L)'
;MVYILTPYTESLNDLKSEIDKYHCPKCGVGLESYEESNSATVAPSYKGEKSRDVSQDQSSSDGKVHEHGKRSKKHDKGISSNENKQLEDRILELEKERKHLALENDQYKALISEQECTISQQFDKISELSNTESKQGLEDKPEKTVSELQTEIAQLKVAANAFAEEKQTLNREISEKDKHIEHLNYTQKMNKEKLDESIQRLGDENKRYKENLRSCQSEIGKLSAKLAEKEKCKQLERDLEQRSRKEIGVGFHTTVAPSMSSLILGGLTSRLTDRLAGEKVDLVRQAYSGGSDVNFPLLVVCVNVSRIGADAKEALKGIPKAKDVALLVFHHKEAHALPSQTSDKILTGADFSGLGSIIDLAFLSQRGIYECDMNNVGIERVASFLLQYKTQRK
;
A
#
# COMPACT_ATOMS: atom_id res chain seq x y z
N MET A 1 -20.13 4.13 -37.88
CA MET A 1 -21.48 3.66 -38.24
C MET A 1 -22.42 4.31 -37.24
N VAL A 2 -23.38 5.12 -37.69
CA VAL A 2 -24.30 5.86 -36.79
C VAL A 2 -25.62 5.10 -36.75
N TYR A 3 -26.04 4.68 -35.56
CA TYR A 3 -27.39 4.13 -35.36
C TYR A 3 -28.32 5.25 -34.94
N ILE A 4 -29.39 5.43 -35.72
CA ILE A 4 -30.49 6.34 -35.41
C ILE A 4 -31.49 5.58 -34.55
N LEU A 5 -31.84 6.14 -33.40
CA LEU A 5 -32.96 5.66 -32.58
C LEU A 5 -34.23 6.43 -32.98
N THR A 6 -35.27 5.72 -33.39
CA THR A 6 -36.63 6.26 -33.56
C THR A 6 -37.46 5.99 -32.30
N PRO A 7 -38.28 6.95 -31.82
CA PRO A 7 -39.15 6.73 -30.68
C PRO A 7 -40.47 6.07 -31.10
N TYR A 8 -40.77 4.89 -30.57
CA TYR A 8 -42.11 4.30 -30.63
C TYR A 8 -42.95 4.86 -29.46
N THR A 9 -43.84 5.82 -29.74
CA THR A 9 -44.71 6.44 -28.72
C THR A 9 -46.18 6.52 -29.09
N GLU A 10 -46.57 6.25 -30.34
CA GLU A 10 -47.96 6.41 -30.82
C GLU A 10 -48.86 5.22 -30.40
N SER A 11 -48.29 4.01 -30.36
CA SER A 11 -49.01 2.74 -30.16
C SER A 11 -49.77 2.57 -28.83
N LEU A 12 -49.61 3.46 -27.84
CA LEU A 12 -50.28 3.32 -26.52
C LEU A 12 -51.64 4.02 -26.44
N ASN A 13 -51.89 5.04 -27.27
CA ASN A 13 -53.19 5.71 -27.29
C ASN A 13 -54.23 4.90 -28.06
N ASP A 14 -53.83 4.32 -29.20
CA ASP A 14 -54.70 3.46 -30.01
C ASP A 14 -55.18 2.24 -29.21
N LEU A 15 -54.25 1.57 -28.50
CA LEU A 15 -54.56 0.42 -27.65
C LEU A 15 -55.59 0.73 -26.56
N LYS A 16 -55.58 1.96 -26.02
CA LYS A 16 -56.55 2.39 -25.01
C LYS A 16 -57.95 2.59 -25.62
N SER A 17 -58.03 3.08 -26.86
CA SER A 17 -59.29 3.19 -27.61
C SER A 17 -59.87 1.84 -28.06
N GLU A 18 -59.04 0.79 -28.12
CA GLU A 18 -59.46 -0.58 -28.43
C GLU A 18 -60.16 -1.23 -27.22
N ILE A 19 -59.61 -1.03 -26.02
CA ILE A 19 -60.12 -1.62 -24.77
C ILE A 19 -61.53 -1.11 -24.41
N ASP A 20 -61.79 0.19 -24.60
CA ASP A 20 -63.09 0.81 -24.29
C ASP A 20 -64.26 0.25 -25.13
N LYS A 21 -63.99 -0.49 -26.22
CA LYS A 21 -65.02 -1.15 -27.06
C LYS A 21 -65.63 -2.40 -26.43
N TYR A 22 -64.99 -3.02 -25.44
CA TYR A 22 -65.37 -4.33 -24.90
C TYR A 22 -66.34 -4.26 -23.69
N HIS A 23 -67.08 -3.17 -23.55
CA HIS A 23 -68.06 -3.01 -22.48
C HIS A 23 -69.34 -3.84 -22.74
N CYS A 24 -69.47 -5.00 -22.09
CA CYS A 24 -70.66 -5.86 -22.19
C CYS A 24 -71.86 -5.23 -21.43
N PRO A 25 -72.95 -4.80 -22.11
CA PRO A 25 -74.02 -4.03 -21.46
C PRO A 25 -74.94 -4.83 -20.53
N LYS A 26 -74.68 -6.14 -20.32
CA LYS A 26 -75.59 -7.06 -19.60
C LYS A 26 -75.06 -7.60 -18.27
N CYS A 27 -73.75 -7.61 -18.02
CA CYS A 27 -73.18 -8.25 -16.83
C CYS A 27 -72.93 -7.29 -15.65
N GLY A 28 -72.83 -5.98 -15.87
CA GLY A 28 -72.77 -4.96 -14.82
C GLY A 28 -71.50 -4.96 -13.94
N VAL A 29 -70.49 -5.76 -14.28
CA VAL A 29 -69.20 -5.79 -13.54
C VAL A 29 -68.31 -4.65 -14.02
N GLY A 30 -68.28 -3.55 -13.25
CA GLY A 30 -67.32 -2.47 -13.46
C GLY A 30 -65.91 -2.86 -13.01
N LEU A 31 -64.89 -2.47 -13.78
CA LEU A 31 -63.50 -2.54 -13.36
C LEU A 31 -63.22 -1.44 -12.34
N GLU A 32 -63.04 -1.79 -11.07
CA GLU A 32 -62.57 -0.85 -10.05
C GLU A 32 -61.10 -0.47 -10.33
N SER A 33 -60.85 0.84 -10.44
CA SER A 33 -59.54 1.39 -10.77
C SER A 33 -58.61 1.38 -9.55
N TYR A 34 -57.53 0.58 -9.62
CA TYR A 34 -56.43 0.64 -8.65
C TYR A 34 -55.62 1.94 -8.83
N GLU A 35 -55.75 2.88 -7.89
CA GLU A 35 -54.87 4.06 -7.80
C GLU A 35 -53.62 3.76 -6.96
N GLU A 36 -52.46 3.56 -7.61
CA GLU A 36 -51.18 3.46 -6.90
C GLU A 36 -50.71 4.84 -6.39
N SER A 37 -51.00 5.12 -5.12
CA SER A 37 -50.52 6.32 -4.43
C SER A 37 -49.11 6.13 -3.85
N ASN A 38 -48.08 6.50 -4.62
CA ASN A 38 -46.68 6.50 -4.16
C ASN A 38 -45.84 7.63 -4.76
N SER A 39 -45.57 8.70 -3.98
CA SER A 39 -44.46 9.62 -4.27
C SER A 39 -43.95 10.32 -3.00
N ALA A 40 -42.71 10.00 -2.59
CA ALA A 40 -42.05 10.60 -1.41
C ALA A 40 -40.51 10.46 -1.44
N THR A 41 -39.86 10.61 -2.60
CA THR A 41 -38.39 10.50 -2.75
C THR A 41 -37.69 11.84 -2.50
N VAL A 42 -37.12 12.01 -1.31
CA VAL A 42 -36.29 13.17 -0.96
C VAL A 42 -34.86 13.00 -1.52
N ALA A 43 -34.43 13.91 -2.38
CA ALA A 43 -33.08 13.92 -2.95
C ALA A 43 -32.15 14.91 -2.22
N PRO A 44 -30.95 14.49 -1.74
CA PRO A 44 -29.96 15.40 -1.20
C PRO A 44 -29.19 16.13 -2.30
N SER A 45 -29.33 17.46 -2.41
CA SER A 45 -28.50 18.27 -3.30
C SER A 45 -27.14 18.56 -2.68
N TYR A 46 -26.06 18.05 -3.28
CA TYR A 46 -24.70 18.49 -2.97
C TYR A 46 -24.20 19.49 -4.01
N LYS A 47 -24.12 20.77 -3.62
CA LYS A 47 -23.36 21.77 -4.36
C LYS A 47 -21.87 21.60 -4.03
N GLY A 48 -21.03 21.65 -5.06
CA GLY A 48 -19.57 21.70 -4.88
C GLY A 48 -19.08 23.15 -4.80
N GLU A 49 -18.04 23.38 -3.99
CA GLU A 49 -17.27 24.62 -4.00
C GLU A 49 -15.88 24.39 -4.61
N LYS A 50 -15.30 25.45 -5.17
CA LYS A 50 -13.98 25.44 -5.84
C LYS A 50 -13.01 26.31 -5.04
N SER A 51 -11.80 25.80 -4.82
CA SER A 51 -10.66 26.62 -4.37
C SER A 51 -9.45 26.38 -5.28
N ARG A 52 -9.02 27.48 -5.92
CA ARG A 52 -7.80 27.69 -6.71
C ARG A 52 -6.87 28.63 -5.92
N ASP A 53 -5.55 28.70 -6.14
CA ASP A 53 -4.62 27.72 -6.75
C ASP A 53 -3.63 27.22 -5.65
N VAL A 54 -2.32 27.50 -5.50
CA VAL A 54 -1.25 28.24 -6.22
C VAL A 54 0.06 27.41 -6.06
N SER A 55 1.08 27.63 -6.90
CA SER A 55 2.26 26.77 -7.06
C SER A 55 3.58 27.31 -6.44
N GLN A 56 4.69 26.60 -6.69
CA GLN A 56 6.13 26.96 -6.54
C GLN A 56 6.78 26.72 -5.15
N ASP A 57 8.03 26.24 -5.04
CA ASP A 57 8.90 25.57 -6.04
C ASP A 57 9.99 24.67 -5.41
N GLN A 58 10.65 23.86 -6.26
CA GLN A 58 11.99 23.25 -6.18
C GLN A 58 12.74 23.08 -4.82
N SER A 59 13.20 21.85 -4.57
CA SER A 59 14.65 21.54 -4.63
C SER A 59 14.90 20.02 -4.74
N SER A 60 16.07 19.63 -5.25
CA SER A 60 16.43 18.24 -5.59
C SER A 60 17.52 17.66 -4.69
N SER A 61 17.41 16.38 -4.34
CA SER A 61 18.57 15.56 -3.94
C SER A 61 18.33 14.07 -4.20
N ASP A 62 19.27 13.41 -4.88
CA ASP A 62 19.20 11.97 -5.16
C ASP A 62 19.37 11.10 -3.90
N GLY A 63 18.49 10.11 -3.74
CA GLY A 63 18.46 9.19 -2.59
C GLY A 63 18.20 7.76 -3.02
N LYS A 64 19.21 7.10 -3.59
CA LYS A 64 19.10 5.77 -4.21
C LYS A 64 19.00 4.65 -3.17
N VAL A 65 17.78 4.22 -2.82
CA VAL A 65 17.49 3.14 -1.86
C VAL A 65 16.83 1.95 -2.56
N HIS A 66 17.19 0.72 -2.18
CA HIS A 66 16.76 -0.52 -2.84
C HIS A 66 15.24 -0.74 -2.79
N GLU A 67 14.61 -0.93 -3.97
CA GLU A 67 13.21 -1.35 -4.07
C GLU A 67 13.07 -2.87 -4.23
N HIS A 68 12.85 -3.57 -3.13
CA HIS A 68 12.36 -4.95 -3.09
C HIS A 68 11.17 -5.04 -2.14
N GLY A 69 9.95 -5.19 -2.68
CA GLY A 69 8.73 -5.28 -1.85
C GLY A 69 7.39 -4.87 -2.49
N LYS A 70 7.25 -4.88 -3.83
CA LYS A 70 5.98 -4.49 -4.51
C LYS A 70 5.53 -5.51 -5.55
N ARG A 71 4.88 -6.59 -5.11
CA ARG A 71 3.98 -7.42 -5.93
C ARG A 71 2.74 -7.82 -5.12
N SER A 72 1.67 -8.20 -5.82
CA SER A 72 0.44 -8.80 -5.27
C SER A 72 -0.43 -7.95 -4.32
N LYS A 73 -0.90 -6.78 -4.79
CA LYS A 73 -2.19 -6.17 -4.37
C LYS A 73 -2.87 -5.44 -5.53
N LYS A 74 -3.41 -6.18 -6.52
CA LYS A 74 -4.12 -5.56 -7.67
C LYS A 74 -5.22 -6.38 -8.37
N HIS A 75 -5.56 -7.61 -7.94
CA HIS A 75 -6.56 -8.44 -8.63
C HIS A 75 -7.96 -8.47 -7.98
N ASP A 76 -8.05 -8.44 -6.65
CA ASP A 76 -9.28 -8.82 -5.93
C ASP A 76 -10.42 -7.79 -5.94
N LYS A 77 -10.27 -6.68 -6.68
CA LYS A 77 -11.32 -5.66 -6.86
C LYS A 77 -11.96 -5.64 -8.26
N GLY A 78 -11.47 -6.46 -9.20
CA GLY A 78 -12.04 -6.52 -10.55
C GLY A 78 -13.23 -7.47 -10.70
N ILE A 79 -13.24 -8.56 -9.93
CA ILE A 79 -14.12 -9.73 -10.18
C ILE A 79 -15.57 -9.44 -9.73
N SER A 80 -15.77 -9.11 -8.44
CA SER A 80 -17.10 -8.85 -7.85
C SER A 80 -17.91 -7.75 -8.55
N SER A 81 -17.26 -6.75 -9.15
CA SER A 81 -17.97 -5.68 -9.88
C SER A 81 -18.58 -6.14 -11.19
N ASN A 82 -18.11 -7.25 -11.77
CA ASN A 82 -18.64 -7.81 -13.01
C ASN A 82 -19.74 -8.83 -12.73
N GLU A 83 -19.56 -9.64 -11.68
CA GLU A 83 -20.54 -10.62 -11.20
C GLU A 83 -21.83 -9.93 -10.71
N ASN A 84 -21.71 -8.87 -9.90
CA ASN A 84 -22.87 -8.08 -9.47
C ASN A 84 -23.67 -7.52 -10.66
N LYS A 85 -22.98 -6.99 -11.68
CA LYS A 85 -23.66 -6.46 -12.87
C LYS A 85 -24.38 -7.56 -13.65
N GLN A 86 -23.77 -8.73 -13.82
CA GLN A 86 -24.43 -9.87 -14.48
C GLN A 86 -25.69 -10.33 -13.73
N LEU A 87 -25.70 -10.24 -12.39
CA LEU A 87 -26.89 -10.49 -11.58
C LEU A 87 -27.97 -9.40 -11.75
N GLU A 88 -27.59 -8.12 -11.76
CA GLU A 88 -28.51 -7.00 -12.04
C GLU A 88 -29.16 -7.11 -13.43
N ASP A 89 -28.34 -7.33 -14.47
CA ASP A 89 -28.80 -7.50 -15.86
C ASP A 89 -29.77 -8.71 -15.96
N ARG A 90 -29.50 -9.82 -15.26
CA ARG A 90 -30.35 -11.03 -15.28
C ARG A 90 -31.64 -10.89 -14.46
N ILE A 91 -31.64 -10.14 -13.36
CA ILE A 91 -32.87 -9.80 -12.62
C ILE A 91 -33.81 -9.00 -13.52
N LEU A 92 -33.28 -7.99 -14.22
CA LEU A 92 -34.05 -7.11 -15.10
C LEU A 92 -34.58 -7.83 -16.36
N GLU A 93 -33.96 -8.95 -16.75
CA GLU A 93 -34.46 -9.86 -17.78
C GLU A 93 -35.65 -10.71 -17.26
N LEU A 94 -35.50 -11.34 -16.09
CA LEU A 94 -36.57 -12.12 -15.43
C LEU A 94 -37.81 -11.28 -15.10
N GLU A 95 -37.64 -9.99 -14.75
CA GLU A 95 -38.78 -9.09 -14.54
C GLU A 95 -39.58 -8.79 -15.82
N LYS A 96 -38.95 -8.83 -16.99
CA LYS A 96 -39.64 -8.68 -18.29
C LYS A 96 -40.40 -9.96 -18.64
N GLU A 97 -39.77 -11.11 -18.46
CA GLU A 97 -40.38 -12.42 -18.66
C GLU A 97 -41.63 -12.61 -17.78
N ARG A 98 -41.54 -12.23 -16.49
CA ARG A 98 -42.70 -12.24 -15.58
C ARG A 98 -43.83 -11.31 -16.03
N LYS A 99 -43.53 -10.17 -16.65
CA LYS A 99 -44.53 -9.23 -17.18
C LYS A 99 -45.19 -9.75 -18.47
N HIS A 100 -44.44 -10.45 -19.33
CA HIS A 100 -45.01 -11.13 -20.51
C HIS A 100 -46.00 -12.21 -20.09
N LEU A 101 -45.57 -13.13 -19.21
CA LEU A 101 -46.39 -14.25 -18.76
C LEU A 101 -47.66 -13.80 -18.01
N ALA A 102 -47.63 -12.63 -17.34
CA ALA A 102 -48.83 -12.05 -16.74
C ALA A 102 -49.85 -11.60 -17.81
N LEU A 103 -49.40 -10.85 -18.83
CA LEU A 103 -50.25 -10.38 -19.92
C LEU A 103 -50.87 -11.55 -20.72
N GLU A 104 -50.07 -12.59 -20.98
CA GLU A 104 -50.47 -13.82 -21.66
C GLU A 104 -51.52 -14.61 -20.85
N ASN A 105 -51.36 -14.69 -19.53
CA ASN A 105 -52.35 -15.28 -18.62
C ASN A 105 -53.68 -14.50 -18.62
N ASP A 106 -53.64 -13.17 -18.65
CA ASP A 106 -54.84 -12.32 -18.74
C ASP A 106 -55.55 -12.45 -20.11
N GLN A 107 -54.80 -12.65 -21.20
CA GLN A 107 -55.39 -13.01 -22.51
C GLN A 107 -56.11 -14.37 -22.47
N TYR A 108 -55.52 -15.38 -21.83
CA TYR A 108 -56.18 -16.69 -21.68
C TYR A 108 -57.46 -16.60 -20.83
N LYS A 109 -57.49 -15.79 -19.75
CA LYS A 109 -58.72 -15.54 -18.97
C LYS A 109 -59.83 -14.91 -19.83
N ALA A 110 -59.50 -13.94 -20.68
CA ALA A 110 -60.45 -13.31 -21.57
C ALA A 110 -61.05 -14.33 -22.57
N LEU A 111 -60.21 -15.18 -23.17
CA LEU A 111 -60.64 -16.22 -24.10
C LEU A 111 -61.54 -17.27 -23.43
N ILE A 112 -61.24 -17.67 -22.19
CA ILE A 112 -62.09 -18.57 -21.40
C ILE A 112 -63.46 -17.94 -21.14
N SER A 113 -63.51 -16.67 -20.74
CA SER A 113 -64.77 -15.93 -20.51
C SER A 113 -65.63 -15.82 -21.79
N GLU A 114 -65.00 -15.60 -22.95
CA GLU A 114 -65.68 -15.61 -24.26
C GLU A 114 -66.27 -16.99 -24.60
N GLN A 115 -65.53 -18.07 -24.32
CA GLN A 115 -66.01 -19.44 -24.50
C GLN A 115 -67.15 -19.79 -23.54
N GLU A 116 -67.06 -19.44 -22.26
CA GLU A 116 -68.13 -19.63 -21.27
C GLU A 116 -69.41 -18.87 -21.68
N CYS A 117 -69.27 -17.63 -22.17
CA CYS A 117 -70.40 -16.87 -22.71
C CYS A 117 -71.02 -17.53 -23.96
N THR A 118 -70.19 -18.06 -24.87
CA THR A 118 -70.64 -18.76 -26.07
C THR A 118 -71.39 -20.06 -25.73
N ILE A 119 -70.89 -20.83 -24.76
CA ILE A 119 -71.54 -22.06 -24.26
C ILE A 119 -72.90 -21.73 -23.65
N SER A 120 -73.01 -20.65 -22.85
CA SER A 120 -74.29 -20.21 -22.29
C SER A 120 -75.32 -19.88 -23.38
N GLN A 121 -74.92 -19.12 -24.42
CA GLN A 121 -75.80 -18.77 -25.53
C GLN A 121 -76.26 -19.99 -26.33
N GLN A 122 -75.41 -21.01 -26.47
CA GLN A 122 -75.81 -22.28 -27.10
C GLN A 122 -76.80 -23.05 -26.23
N PHE A 123 -76.62 -23.06 -24.90
CA PHE A 123 -77.51 -23.73 -23.95
C PHE A 123 -78.91 -23.09 -23.90
N ASP A 124 -78.98 -21.76 -23.94
CA ASP A 124 -80.23 -21.00 -24.08
C ASP A 124 -80.95 -21.39 -25.38
N LYS A 125 -80.23 -21.41 -26.51
CA LYS A 125 -80.78 -21.75 -27.82
C LYS A 125 -81.26 -23.20 -27.94
N ILE A 126 -80.57 -24.15 -27.29
CA ILE A 126 -81.02 -25.55 -27.18
C ILE A 126 -82.33 -25.62 -26.35
N SER A 127 -82.43 -24.83 -25.29
CA SER A 127 -83.63 -24.73 -24.47
C SER A 127 -84.81 -24.12 -25.26
N GLU A 128 -84.58 -23.09 -26.08
CA GLU A 128 -85.61 -22.54 -26.99
C GLU A 128 -86.09 -23.60 -28.00
N LEU A 129 -85.17 -24.32 -28.66
CA LEU A 129 -85.50 -25.34 -29.64
C LEU A 129 -86.35 -26.48 -29.04
N SER A 130 -85.95 -27.02 -27.88
CA SER A 130 -86.71 -28.06 -27.17
C SER A 130 -88.12 -27.61 -26.77
N ASN A 131 -88.29 -26.33 -26.42
CA ASN A 131 -89.61 -25.73 -26.16
C ASN A 131 -90.45 -25.55 -27.45
N THR A 132 -89.83 -25.41 -28.63
CA THR A 132 -90.55 -25.35 -29.91
C THR A 132 -90.96 -26.71 -30.47
N GLU A 133 -90.14 -27.75 -30.31
CA GLU A 133 -90.48 -29.12 -30.71
C GLU A 133 -91.75 -29.62 -29.98
N SER A 134 -91.95 -29.18 -28.73
CA SER A 134 -93.17 -29.44 -27.95
C SER A 134 -94.46 -28.80 -28.51
N LYS A 135 -94.42 -28.14 -29.68
CA LYS A 135 -95.57 -27.46 -30.31
C LYS A 135 -95.81 -27.76 -31.79
N GLN A 136 -95.01 -28.61 -32.43
CA GLN A 136 -95.25 -29.02 -33.82
C GLN A 136 -95.27 -30.54 -33.95
N GLY A 137 -96.48 -31.12 -33.97
CA GLY A 137 -96.69 -32.47 -34.45
C GLY A 137 -96.43 -32.53 -35.96
N LEU A 138 -95.32 -33.16 -36.35
CA LEU A 138 -94.98 -33.49 -37.74
C LEU A 138 -94.47 -34.92 -37.78
N GLU A 139 -95.10 -35.75 -38.61
CA GLU A 139 -94.97 -37.20 -38.59
C GLU A 139 -93.77 -37.70 -39.43
N ASP A 140 -93.32 -38.91 -39.12
CA ASP A 140 -92.55 -39.81 -40.00
C ASP A 140 -91.22 -39.33 -40.60
N LYS A 141 -90.24 -38.97 -39.73
CA LYS A 141 -88.82 -39.39 -39.90
C LYS A 141 -87.84 -39.36 -38.69
N PRO A 142 -88.26 -39.49 -37.41
CA PRO A 142 -87.40 -39.10 -36.27
C PRO A 142 -86.35 -40.12 -35.79
N GLU A 143 -86.51 -41.42 -36.01
CA GLU A 143 -85.74 -42.43 -35.24
C GLU A 143 -84.22 -42.37 -35.46
N LYS A 144 -83.77 -42.01 -36.67
CA LYS A 144 -82.33 -41.94 -36.97
C LYS A 144 -81.65 -40.74 -36.29
N THR A 145 -82.28 -39.57 -36.32
CA THR A 145 -81.75 -38.34 -35.70
C THR A 145 -81.78 -38.42 -34.17
N VAL A 146 -82.80 -39.05 -33.57
CA VAL A 146 -82.84 -39.27 -32.11
C VAL A 146 -81.69 -40.18 -31.65
N SER A 147 -81.37 -41.24 -32.39
CA SER A 147 -80.23 -42.13 -32.09
C SER A 147 -78.88 -41.41 -32.23
N GLU A 148 -78.72 -40.58 -33.26
CA GLU A 148 -77.54 -39.75 -33.49
C GLU A 148 -77.35 -38.73 -32.35
N LEU A 149 -78.40 -38.00 -31.96
CA LEU A 149 -78.38 -37.04 -30.84
C LEU A 149 -78.12 -37.71 -29.47
N GLN A 150 -78.67 -38.90 -29.20
CA GLN A 150 -78.37 -39.66 -27.98
C GLN A 150 -76.90 -40.06 -27.91
N THR A 151 -76.29 -40.38 -29.05
CA THR A 151 -74.86 -40.71 -29.17
C THR A 151 -74.00 -39.47 -28.91
N GLU A 152 -74.36 -38.32 -29.47
CA GLU A 152 -73.67 -37.04 -29.24
C GLU A 152 -73.75 -36.59 -27.76
N ILE A 153 -74.94 -36.69 -27.14
CA ILE A 153 -75.12 -36.40 -25.70
C ILE A 153 -74.26 -37.34 -24.82
N ALA A 154 -74.08 -38.61 -25.21
CA ALA A 154 -73.20 -39.53 -24.51
C ALA A 154 -71.71 -39.13 -24.65
N GLN A 155 -71.27 -38.74 -25.85
CA GLN A 155 -69.91 -38.25 -26.10
C GLN A 155 -69.61 -36.95 -25.33
N LEU A 156 -70.54 -35.99 -25.34
CA LEU A 156 -70.43 -34.73 -24.59
C LEU A 156 -70.33 -34.95 -23.08
N LYS A 157 -71.05 -35.95 -22.52
CA LYS A 157 -70.92 -36.33 -21.10
C LYS A 157 -69.55 -36.94 -20.77
N VAL A 158 -68.99 -37.76 -21.67
CA VAL A 158 -67.63 -38.30 -21.50
C VAL A 158 -66.59 -37.18 -21.54
N ALA A 159 -66.70 -36.25 -22.49
CA ALA A 159 -65.83 -35.09 -22.59
C ALA A 159 -65.93 -34.17 -21.34
N ALA A 160 -67.14 -33.87 -20.87
CA ALA A 160 -67.36 -33.05 -19.68
C ALA A 160 -66.75 -33.68 -18.42
N ASN A 161 -66.83 -35.01 -18.26
CA ASN A 161 -66.18 -35.73 -17.16
C ASN A 161 -64.64 -35.65 -17.27
N ALA A 162 -64.08 -35.85 -18.47
CA ALA A 162 -62.63 -35.73 -18.69
C ALA A 162 -62.10 -34.33 -18.37
N PHE A 163 -62.79 -33.27 -18.82
CA PHE A 163 -62.45 -31.89 -18.45
C PHE A 163 -62.59 -31.61 -16.95
N ALA A 164 -63.53 -32.26 -16.24
CA ALA A 164 -63.65 -32.14 -14.79
C ALA A 164 -62.48 -32.80 -14.04
N GLU A 165 -62.00 -33.96 -14.51
CA GLU A 165 -60.82 -34.65 -13.97
C GLU A 165 -59.52 -33.89 -14.26
N GLU A 166 -59.38 -33.33 -15.47
CA GLU A 166 -58.27 -32.44 -15.84
C GLU A 166 -58.24 -31.17 -14.98
N LYS A 167 -59.38 -30.48 -14.85
CA LYS A 167 -59.54 -29.30 -13.97
C LYS A 167 -59.23 -29.63 -12.51
N GLN A 168 -59.62 -30.81 -12.02
CA GLN A 168 -59.28 -31.25 -10.67
C GLN A 168 -57.76 -31.49 -10.52
N THR A 169 -57.10 -31.97 -11.57
CA THR A 169 -55.64 -32.22 -11.59
C THR A 169 -54.85 -30.92 -11.63
N LEU A 170 -55.21 -29.99 -12.51
CA LEU A 170 -54.63 -28.64 -12.56
C LEU A 170 -54.78 -27.90 -11.23
N ASN A 171 -55.92 -28.02 -10.55
CA ASN A 171 -56.13 -27.43 -9.23
C ASN A 171 -55.21 -28.03 -8.14
N ARG A 172 -54.79 -29.31 -8.26
CA ARG A 172 -53.77 -29.90 -7.36
C ARG A 172 -52.40 -29.29 -7.64
N GLU A 173 -52.00 -29.25 -8.91
CA GLU A 173 -50.68 -28.69 -9.31
C GLU A 173 -50.54 -27.21 -8.91
N ILE A 174 -51.59 -26.41 -9.07
CA ILE A 174 -51.62 -25.02 -8.61
C ILE A 174 -51.38 -24.97 -7.09
N SER A 175 -52.15 -25.74 -6.31
CA SER A 175 -52.00 -25.79 -4.84
C SER A 175 -50.64 -26.33 -4.36
N GLU A 176 -49.93 -27.11 -5.17
CA GLU A 176 -48.55 -27.53 -4.88
C GLU A 176 -47.52 -26.45 -5.22
N LYS A 177 -47.72 -25.72 -6.34
CA LYS A 177 -46.87 -24.59 -6.72
C LYS A 177 -47.04 -23.40 -5.78
N ASP A 178 -48.24 -23.11 -5.29
CA ASP A 178 -48.48 -22.06 -4.30
C ASP A 178 -47.67 -22.30 -3.01
N LYS A 179 -47.73 -23.52 -2.46
CA LYS A 179 -46.93 -23.94 -1.29
C LYS A 179 -45.43 -23.83 -1.55
N HIS A 180 -44.99 -24.13 -2.77
CA HIS A 180 -43.59 -23.97 -3.16
C HIS A 180 -43.18 -22.48 -3.21
N ILE A 181 -44.04 -21.62 -3.73
CA ILE A 181 -43.84 -20.15 -3.75
C ILE A 181 -43.78 -19.59 -2.33
N GLU A 182 -44.68 -20.01 -1.43
CA GLU A 182 -44.63 -19.64 0.00
C GLU A 182 -43.30 -20.04 0.65
N HIS A 183 -42.84 -21.28 0.42
CA HIS A 183 -41.57 -21.77 0.95
C HIS A 183 -40.35 -21.02 0.41
N LEU A 184 -40.34 -20.70 -0.89
CA LEU A 184 -39.30 -19.88 -1.52
C LEU A 184 -39.29 -18.46 -0.95
N ASN A 185 -40.45 -17.80 -0.83
CA ASN A 185 -40.58 -16.46 -0.26
C ASN A 185 -40.08 -16.41 1.20
N TYR A 186 -40.45 -17.39 2.03
CA TYR A 186 -39.95 -17.52 3.40
C TYR A 186 -38.43 -17.68 3.44
N THR A 187 -37.88 -18.56 2.60
CA THR A 187 -36.44 -18.83 2.52
C THR A 187 -35.66 -17.60 2.03
N GLN A 188 -36.19 -16.88 1.03
CA GLN A 188 -35.62 -15.63 0.53
C GLN A 188 -35.59 -14.54 1.61
N LYS A 189 -36.68 -14.39 2.39
CA LYS A 189 -36.73 -13.47 3.53
C LYS A 189 -35.67 -13.81 4.58
N MET A 190 -35.62 -15.06 5.05
CA MET A 190 -34.63 -15.53 6.04
C MET A 190 -33.18 -15.35 5.57
N ASN A 191 -32.92 -15.48 4.26
CA ASN A 191 -31.58 -15.27 3.70
C ASN A 191 -31.24 -13.79 3.56
N LYS A 192 -32.21 -12.92 3.26
CA LYS A 192 -32.03 -11.46 3.27
C LYS A 192 -31.69 -10.95 4.66
N GLU A 193 -32.44 -11.37 5.69
CA GLU A 193 -32.21 -10.94 7.07
C GLU A 193 -30.79 -11.31 7.56
N LYS A 194 -30.32 -12.54 7.27
CA LYS A 194 -28.94 -12.96 7.54
C LYS A 194 -27.87 -12.18 6.77
N LEU A 195 -28.19 -11.73 5.55
CA LEU A 195 -27.29 -10.91 4.75
C LEU A 195 -27.18 -9.50 5.33
N ASP A 196 -28.31 -8.88 5.69
CA ASP A 196 -28.38 -7.55 6.31
C ASP A 196 -27.63 -7.52 7.67
N GLU A 197 -27.82 -8.54 8.54
CA GLU A 197 -27.02 -8.72 9.76
C GLU A 197 -25.51 -8.81 9.49
N SER A 198 -25.12 -9.43 8.39
CA SER A 198 -23.72 -9.67 8.05
C SER A 198 -23.07 -8.41 7.45
N ILE A 199 -23.83 -7.65 6.65
CA ILE A 199 -23.45 -6.32 6.17
C ILE A 199 -23.27 -5.36 7.36
N GLN A 200 -24.20 -5.36 8.33
CA GLN A 200 -24.10 -4.52 9.52
C GLN A 200 -22.82 -4.83 10.33
N ARG A 201 -22.59 -6.11 10.67
CA ARG A 201 -21.39 -6.54 11.39
C ARG A 201 -20.10 -6.13 10.69
N LEU A 202 -19.99 -6.37 9.38
CA LEU A 202 -18.82 -5.98 8.58
C LEU A 202 -18.65 -4.45 8.47
N GLY A 203 -19.74 -3.69 8.57
CA GLY A 203 -19.74 -2.23 8.67
C GLY A 203 -19.12 -1.72 9.98
N ASP A 204 -19.57 -2.27 11.11
CA ASP A 204 -19.05 -1.94 12.45
C ASP A 204 -17.59 -2.36 12.62
N GLU A 205 -17.20 -3.52 12.09
CA GLU A 205 -15.80 -3.94 12.04
C GLU A 205 -14.95 -2.96 11.22
N ASN A 206 -15.42 -2.55 10.03
CA ASN A 206 -14.74 -1.55 9.20
C ASN A 206 -14.59 -0.20 9.91
N LYS A 207 -15.59 0.22 10.70
CA LYS A 207 -15.51 1.44 11.52
C LYS A 207 -14.42 1.31 12.59
N ARG A 208 -14.43 0.23 13.36
CA ARG A 208 -13.41 -0.11 14.37
C ARG A 208 -11.99 -0.13 13.78
N TYR A 209 -11.80 -0.74 12.61
CA TYR A 209 -10.50 -0.76 11.94
C TYR A 209 -10.04 0.62 11.45
N LYS A 210 -10.96 1.48 10.98
CA LYS A 210 -10.64 2.88 10.58
C LYS A 210 -10.26 3.74 11.79
N GLU A 211 -10.91 3.55 12.93
CA GLU A 211 -10.61 4.25 14.18
C GLU A 211 -9.24 3.83 14.74
N ASN A 212 -8.95 2.53 14.77
CA ASN A 212 -7.63 2.00 15.13
C ASN A 212 -6.53 2.53 14.20
N LEU A 213 -6.75 2.54 12.88
CA LEU A 213 -5.78 3.05 11.91
C LEU A 213 -5.42 4.52 12.15
N ARG A 214 -6.41 5.38 12.45
CA ARG A 214 -6.20 6.79 12.82
C ARG A 214 -5.39 6.93 14.11
N SER A 215 -5.64 6.08 15.11
CA SER A 215 -4.88 6.06 16.36
C SER A 215 -3.40 5.75 16.11
N CYS A 216 -3.11 4.66 15.38
CA CYS A 216 -1.75 4.28 15.01
C CYS A 216 -1.05 5.36 14.17
N GLN A 217 -1.75 6.03 13.24
CA GLN A 217 -1.20 7.16 12.48
C GLN A 217 -0.81 8.34 13.38
N SER A 218 -1.62 8.65 14.41
CA SER A 218 -1.28 9.68 15.41
C SER A 218 -0.06 9.29 16.25
N GLU A 219 0.07 8.03 16.62
CA GLU A 219 1.23 7.52 17.37
C GLU A 219 2.53 7.54 16.55
N ILE A 220 2.47 7.09 15.28
CA ILE A 220 3.60 7.18 14.35
C ILE A 220 4.08 8.64 14.23
N GLY A 221 3.17 9.61 14.04
CA GLY A 221 3.53 11.03 13.99
C GLY A 221 4.25 11.54 15.24
N LYS A 222 3.79 11.13 16.44
CA LYS A 222 4.44 11.47 17.73
C LYS A 222 5.83 10.85 17.86
N LEU A 223 6.02 9.62 17.38
CA LEU A 223 7.31 8.93 17.42
C LEU A 223 8.30 9.52 16.40
N SER A 224 7.85 9.85 15.18
CA SER A 224 8.67 10.54 14.17
C SER A 224 9.17 11.91 14.66
N ALA A 225 8.31 12.68 15.35
CA ALA A 225 8.71 13.96 15.93
C ALA A 225 9.83 13.80 16.99
N LYS A 226 9.67 12.85 17.93
CA LYS A 226 10.70 12.52 18.95
C LYS A 226 12.02 12.03 18.32
N LEU A 227 11.96 11.32 17.21
CA LEU A 227 13.15 10.86 16.50
C LEU A 227 13.90 12.02 15.84
N ALA A 228 13.18 12.94 15.20
CA ALA A 228 13.78 14.16 14.62
C ALA A 228 14.43 15.06 15.70
N GLU A 229 13.79 15.19 16.87
CA GLU A 229 14.37 15.88 18.03
C GLU A 229 15.66 15.20 18.52
N LYS A 230 15.67 13.87 18.62
CA LYS A 230 16.86 13.10 19.01
C LYS A 230 18.04 13.25 18.04
N GLU A 231 17.79 13.26 16.73
CA GLU A 231 18.87 13.50 15.75
C GLU A 231 19.39 14.95 15.79
N LYS A 232 18.52 15.94 16.12
CA LYS A 232 18.96 17.31 16.38
C LYS A 232 19.88 17.38 17.61
N CYS A 233 19.56 16.67 18.70
CA CYS A 233 20.45 16.57 19.87
C CYS A 233 21.81 15.97 19.50
N LYS A 234 21.84 14.85 18.75
CA LYS A 234 23.10 14.25 18.25
C LYS A 234 23.92 15.16 17.33
N GLN A 235 23.29 16.08 16.59
CA GLN A 235 24.02 17.08 15.81
C GLN A 235 24.65 18.12 16.74
N LEU A 236 23.89 18.63 17.72
CA LEU A 236 24.41 19.57 18.72
C LEU A 236 25.53 18.96 19.58
N GLU A 237 25.44 17.66 19.92
CA GLU A 237 26.51 16.92 20.59
C GLU A 237 27.80 16.92 19.75
N ARG A 238 27.73 16.57 18.45
CA ARG A 238 28.88 16.60 17.53
C ARG A 238 29.42 18.02 17.32
N ASP A 239 28.56 19.02 17.20
CA ASP A 239 28.95 20.43 17.06
C ASP A 239 29.68 20.92 18.32
N LEU A 240 29.21 20.54 19.51
CA LEU A 240 29.85 20.84 20.80
C LEU A 240 31.17 20.09 20.97
N GLU A 241 31.23 18.82 20.56
CA GLU A 241 32.48 18.06 20.55
C GLU A 241 33.52 18.72 19.66
N GLN A 242 33.17 19.06 18.41
CA GLN A 242 34.06 19.76 17.48
C GLN A 242 34.54 21.11 18.05
N ARG A 243 33.63 21.92 18.62
CA ARG A 243 33.98 23.19 19.29
C ARG A 243 34.85 23.00 20.54
N SER A 244 34.83 21.83 21.16
CA SER A 244 35.63 21.50 22.34
C SER A 244 37.02 20.93 21.99
N ARG A 245 37.31 20.65 20.72
CA ARG A 245 38.64 20.19 20.28
C ARG A 245 39.65 21.34 20.28
N LYS A 246 40.89 21.02 20.59
CA LYS A 246 42.04 21.94 20.58
C LYS A 246 43.02 21.57 19.49
N GLU A 247 43.30 22.49 18.60
CA GLU A 247 44.38 22.34 17.62
C GLU A 247 45.75 22.52 18.28
N ILE A 248 46.70 21.65 17.93
CA ILE A 248 48.13 21.82 18.22
C ILE A 248 48.87 21.84 16.88
N GLY A 249 49.56 22.95 16.62
CA GLY A 249 50.49 23.06 15.50
C GLY A 249 51.71 22.18 15.74
N VAL A 250 52.11 21.36 14.76
CA VAL A 250 53.29 20.48 14.87
C VAL A 250 54.13 20.57 13.61
N GLY A 251 55.39 20.98 13.78
CA GLY A 251 56.39 20.93 12.71
C GLY A 251 56.93 19.52 12.53
N PHE A 252 57.24 19.14 11.29
CA PHE A 252 57.94 17.89 10.98
C PHE A 252 59.19 18.19 10.14
N HIS A 253 60.35 17.80 10.63
CA HIS A 253 61.61 17.83 9.87
C HIS A 253 62.06 16.40 9.54
N THR A 254 62.61 16.19 8.35
CA THR A 254 63.24 14.93 7.97
C THR A 254 64.24 15.12 6.83
N THR A 255 65.28 14.30 6.82
CA THR A 255 66.31 14.25 5.77
C THR A 255 66.11 13.10 4.78
N VAL A 256 65.09 12.24 4.97
CA VAL A 256 64.86 11.07 4.11
C VAL A 256 64.12 11.42 2.82
N ALA A 257 64.28 10.56 1.79
CA ALA A 257 63.66 10.76 0.48
C ALA A 257 62.12 10.92 0.57
N PRO A 258 61.49 11.76 -0.29
CA PRO A 258 60.07 12.11 -0.19
C PRO A 258 59.09 10.94 -0.12
N SER A 259 59.38 9.83 -0.82
CA SER A 259 58.56 8.60 -0.78
C SER A 259 58.57 7.94 0.60
N MET A 260 59.75 7.80 1.21
CA MET A 260 59.90 7.25 2.57
C MET A 260 59.33 8.21 3.62
N SER A 261 59.55 9.51 3.45
CA SER A 261 58.97 10.57 4.28
C SER A 261 57.44 10.49 4.29
N SER A 262 56.81 10.33 3.12
CA SER A 262 55.36 10.19 3.00
C SER A 262 54.81 8.98 3.80
N LEU A 263 55.46 7.81 3.69
CA LEU A 263 55.07 6.61 4.42
C LEU A 263 55.19 6.77 5.94
N ILE A 264 56.31 7.33 6.41
CA ILE A 264 56.55 7.53 7.85
C ILE A 264 55.58 8.58 8.41
N LEU A 265 55.49 9.75 7.77
CA LEU A 265 54.65 10.85 8.24
C LEU A 265 53.16 10.52 8.16
N GLY A 266 52.71 9.79 7.12
CA GLY A 266 51.33 9.32 7.02
C GLY A 266 50.96 8.35 8.16
N GLY A 267 51.75 7.29 8.36
CA GLY A 267 51.52 6.33 9.43
C GLY A 267 51.60 6.94 10.84
N LEU A 268 52.56 7.86 11.04
CA LEU A 268 52.75 8.57 12.31
C LEU A 268 51.57 9.51 12.59
N THR A 269 51.16 10.31 11.60
CA THR A 269 50.05 11.26 11.74
C THR A 269 48.73 10.54 12.02
N SER A 270 48.46 9.40 11.38
CA SER A 270 47.25 8.61 11.67
C SER A 270 47.24 8.16 13.13
N ARG A 271 48.24 7.38 13.56
CA ARG A 271 48.32 6.85 14.94
C ARG A 271 48.25 7.94 16.01
N LEU A 272 48.87 9.10 15.77
CA LEU A 272 48.78 10.24 16.68
C LEU A 272 47.41 10.91 16.66
N THR A 273 46.75 11.04 15.51
CA THR A 273 45.40 11.60 15.40
C THR A 273 44.39 10.74 16.15
N ASP A 274 44.46 9.42 15.98
CA ASP A 274 43.60 8.45 16.68
C ASP A 274 43.81 8.54 18.20
N ARG A 275 45.08 8.62 18.65
CA ARG A 275 45.43 8.75 20.07
C ARG A 275 45.05 10.09 20.70
N LEU A 276 45.12 11.19 19.94
CA LEU A 276 44.81 12.54 20.41
C LEU A 276 43.33 12.90 20.29
N ALA A 277 42.55 12.17 19.48
CA ALA A 277 41.10 12.30 19.43
C ALA A 277 40.45 12.04 20.81
N GLY A 278 40.94 11.05 21.57
CA GLY A 278 40.50 10.79 22.95
C GLY A 278 40.83 11.92 23.94
N GLU A 279 41.85 12.73 23.63
CA GLU A 279 42.21 13.94 24.37
C GLU A 279 41.45 15.20 23.89
N LYS A 280 40.60 15.07 22.86
CA LYS A 280 39.99 16.18 22.11
C LYS A 280 41.06 17.15 21.57
N VAL A 281 42.10 16.59 20.94
CA VAL A 281 43.19 17.34 20.32
C VAL A 281 43.31 16.98 18.83
N ASP A 282 43.46 18.01 18.00
CA ASP A 282 43.70 17.91 16.56
C ASP A 282 45.14 18.30 16.23
N LEU A 283 45.76 17.57 15.30
CA LEU A 283 47.10 17.85 14.80
C LEU A 283 47.06 18.68 13.52
N VAL A 284 47.55 19.92 13.61
CA VAL A 284 47.72 20.80 12.45
C VAL A 284 49.18 20.77 12.03
N ARG A 285 49.49 20.17 10.88
CA ARG A 285 50.86 20.13 10.36
C ARG A 285 51.34 21.55 9.99
N GLN A 286 52.37 22.01 10.67
CA GLN A 286 53.04 23.28 10.39
C GLN A 286 54.22 23.08 9.44
N ALA A 287 54.48 24.07 8.58
CA ALA A 287 55.66 24.10 7.74
C ALA A 287 56.87 24.56 8.56
N TYR A 288 57.95 23.78 8.53
CA TYR A 288 59.23 24.16 9.15
C TYR A 288 60.23 24.60 8.07
N SER A 289 60.72 25.84 8.19
CA SER A 289 61.55 26.52 7.20
C SER A 289 63.03 26.66 7.58
N GLY A 290 63.48 26.04 8.68
CA GLY A 290 64.89 26.07 9.10
C GLY A 290 65.31 27.25 9.98
N GLY A 291 64.36 27.96 10.59
CA GLY A 291 64.63 29.06 11.52
C GLY A 291 64.76 28.64 12.99
N SER A 292 65.27 29.54 13.84
CA SER A 292 65.36 29.36 15.30
C SER A 292 64.00 29.50 16.00
N ASP A 293 63.13 30.37 15.49
CA ASP A 293 61.91 30.80 16.18
C ASP A 293 60.71 29.95 15.77
N VAL A 294 60.62 28.75 16.33
CA VAL A 294 59.43 27.88 16.21
C VAL A 294 58.51 28.05 17.42
N ASN A 295 57.34 28.65 17.21
CA ASN A 295 56.28 28.76 18.22
C ASN A 295 55.42 27.47 18.33
N PHE A 296 55.99 26.31 17.96
CA PHE A 296 55.31 25.02 17.92
C PHE A 296 56.31 23.86 18.11
N PRO A 297 55.89 22.72 18.69
CA PRO A 297 56.73 21.54 18.81
C PRO A 297 57.19 21.02 17.43
N LEU A 298 58.45 20.61 17.35
CA LEU A 298 59.09 20.10 16.15
C LEU A 298 59.47 18.62 16.32
N LEU A 299 58.91 17.76 15.48
CA LEU A 299 59.23 16.34 15.41
C LEU A 299 60.29 16.10 14.33
N VAL A 300 61.48 15.68 14.75
CA VAL A 300 62.62 15.37 13.85
C VAL A 300 62.63 13.87 13.57
N VAL A 301 62.35 13.49 12.32
CA VAL A 301 62.33 12.10 11.87
C VAL A 301 63.71 11.67 11.39
N CYS A 302 64.38 10.87 12.22
CA CYS A 302 65.64 10.19 11.92
C CYS A 302 65.38 8.71 11.62
N VAL A 303 65.65 8.25 10.40
CA VAL A 303 65.66 6.80 10.09
C VAL A 303 67.06 6.26 10.35
N ASN A 304 67.18 5.37 11.33
CA ASN A 304 68.42 4.70 11.72
C ASN A 304 68.68 3.54 10.76
N VAL A 305 69.60 3.77 9.81
CA VAL A 305 69.97 2.85 8.73
C VAL A 305 71.40 2.32 8.91
N SER A 306 72.31 3.13 9.50
CA SER A 306 73.73 2.81 9.59
C SER A 306 74.24 2.78 11.03
N ARG A 307 74.30 3.94 11.68
CA ARG A 307 74.86 4.13 13.03
C ARG A 307 74.09 5.25 13.68
N ILE A 308 73.23 4.89 14.62
CA ILE A 308 72.29 5.76 15.34
C ILE A 308 72.84 7.15 15.71
N GLY A 309 74.07 7.24 16.24
CA GLY A 309 74.70 8.51 16.65
C GLY A 309 75.29 9.36 15.52
N ALA A 310 75.41 8.83 14.31
CA ALA A 310 75.74 9.58 13.10
C ALA A 310 74.45 10.01 12.38
N ASP A 311 73.55 9.04 12.15
CA ASP A 311 72.26 9.25 11.49
C ASP A 311 71.43 10.34 12.24
N ALA A 312 71.40 10.30 13.57
CA ALA A 312 70.72 11.30 14.40
C ALA A 312 71.37 12.69 14.38
N LYS A 313 72.70 12.79 14.21
CA LYS A 313 73.39 14.09 14.13
C LYS A 313 73.14 14.77 12.79
N GLU A 314 73.09 14.01 11.70
CA GLU A 314 72.72 14.56 10.38
C GLU A 314 71.23 14.95 10.34
N ALA A 315 70.34 14.19 11.00
CA ALA A 315 68.92 14.54 11.12
C ALA A 315 68.64 15.79 12.00
N LEU A 316 69.55 16.16 12.91
CA LEU A 316 69.48 17.36 13.75
C LEU A 316 70.28 18.56 13.20
N LYS A 317 70.86 18.43 12.01
CA LYS A 317 71.76 19.42 11.42
C LYS A 317 71.02 20.70 11.03
N GLY A 318 71.36 21.80 11.71
CA GLY A 318 70.66 23.08 11.55
C GLY A 318 69.33 23.18 12.32
N ILE A 319 68.99 22.18 13.15
CA ILE A 319 67.81 22.22 14.01
C ILE A 319 68.19 22.87 15.35
N PRO A 320 67.38 23.80 15.92
CA PRO A 320 67.64 24.38 17.23
C PRO A 320 67.64 23.30 18.32
N LYS A 321 68.65 23.28 19.19
CA LYS A 321 68.75 22.38 20.35
C LYS A 321 67.85 22.88 21.50
N ALA A 322 66.54 22.80 21.30
CA ALA A 322 65.52 23.31 22.23
C ALA A 322 64.62 22.20 22.78
N LYS A 323 64.01 22.47 23.96
CA LYS A 323 63.06 21.55 24.60
C LYS A 323 61.81 21.28 23.75
N ASP A 324 61.50 22.17 22.83
CA ASP A 324 60.37 22.03 21.90
C ASP A 324 60.69 21.14 20.69
N VAL A 325 61.87 20.52 20.65
CA VAL A 325 62.27 19.54 19.63
C VAL A 325 62.32 18.13 20.22
N ALA A 326 61.62 17.19 19.59
CA ALA A 326 61.71 15.76 19.89
C ALA A 326 62.31 14.99 18.70
N LEU A 327 63.32 14.16 18.99
CA LEU A 327 63.95 13.28 18.01
C LEU A 327 63.22 11.94 17.97
N LEU A 328 62.65 11.60 16.81
CA LEU A 328 62.00 10.32 16.54
C LEU A 328 62.98 9.41 15.79
N VAL A 329 63.48 8.38 16.47
CA VAL A 329 64.44 7.42 15.92
C VAL A 329 63.69 6.21 15.39
N PHE A 330 63.48 6.18 14.09
CA PHE A 330 62.86 5.08 13.37
C PHE A 330 63.91 4.02 13.03
N HIS A 331 63.91 2.90 13.76
CA HIS A 331 64.76 1.75 13.48
C HIS A 331 64.29 1.03 12.22
N HIS A 332 65.10 1.08 11.16
CA HIS A 332 64.81 0.42 9.89
C HIS A 332 65.18 -1.07 9.93
N LYS A 333 64.42 -1.85 10.70
CA LYS A 333 64.70 -3.26 11.00
C LYS A 333 63.42 -4.07 11.14
N GLU A 334 63.52 -5.37 10.86
CA GLU A 334 62.45 -6.32 11.17
C GLU A 334 62.24 -6.44 12.69
N ALA A 335 61.00 -6.74 13.10
CA ALA A 335 60.56 -6.67 14.50
C ALA A 335 61.40 -7.52 15.47
N HIS A 336 61.95 -8.65 15.03
CA HIS A 336 62.82 -9.53 15.82
C HIS A 336 64.26 -9.01 15.99
N ALA A 337 64.64 -7.94 15.27
CA ALA A 337 65.98 -7.34 15.26
C ALA A 337 65.99 -5.90 15.82
N LEU A 338 64.89 -5.48 16.47
CA LEU A 338 64.79 -4.20 17.18
C LEU A 338 65.76 -4.15 18.39
N PRO A 339 66.31 -2.97 18.74
CA PRO A 339 67.28 -2.87 19.81
C PRO A 339 66.66 -3.12 21.20
N SER A 340 67.40 -3.83 22.06
CA SER A 340 67.06 -4.04 23.47
C SER A 340 67.40 -2.86 24.39
N GLN A 341 68.01 -1.80 23.85
CA GLN A 341 68.30 -0.54 24.53
C GLN A 341 67.66 0.63 23.79
N THR A 342 67.09 1.55 24.54
CA THR A 342 66.45 2.78 24.03
C THR A 342 67.48 3.79 23.55
N SER A 343 67.13 4.59 22.53
CA SER A 343 68.01 5.59 21.92
C SER A 343 68.50 6.64 22.93
N ASP A 344 67.67 6.99 23.92
CA ASP A 344 68.00 7.95 24.98
C ASP A 344 69.22 7.53 25.86
N LYS A 345 69.53 6.24 25.94
CA LYS A 345 70.73 5.72 26.64
C LYS A 345 72.00 5.75 25.79
N ILE A 346 71.86 5.80 24.47
CA ILE A 346 72.97 5.73 23.50
C ILE A 346 73.34 7.14 23.01
N LEU A 347 72.34 7.97 22.73
CA LEU A 347 72.48 9.33 22.21
C LEU A 347 72.74 10.33 23.35
N THR A 348 73.90 10.19 23.99
CA THR A 348 74.34 11.04 25.11
C THR A 348 75.27 12.17 24.65
N GLY A 349 75.35 13.25 25.45
CA GLY A 349 76.22 14.40 25.22
C GLY A 349 75.54 15.65 24.66
N ALA A 350 76.34 16.71 24.45
CA ALA A 350 75.89 18.07 24.16
C ALA A 350 75.22 18.27 22.77
N ASP A 351 75.10 17.21 21.96
CA ASP A 351 74.29 17.22 20.74
C ASP A 351 72.83 16.85 20.97
N PHE A 352 72.53 16.19 22.09
CA PHE A 352 71.22 15.62 22.37
C PHE A 352 70.61 16.15 23.69
N SER A 353 71.44 16.61 24.64
CA SER A 353 71.01 17.07 25.97
C SER A 353 70.14 18.33 26.00
N GLY A 354 69.94 19.01 24.85
CA GLY A 354 69.04 20.17 24.72
C GLY A 354 67.63 19.82 24.22
N LEU A 355 67.40 18.58 23.80
CA LEU A 355 66.12 18.13 23.23
C LEU A 355 65.07 17.87 24.31
N GLY A 356 63.79 17.99 23.96
CA GLY A 356 62.67 17.66 24.86
C GLY A 356 62.45 16.17 25.07
N SER A 357 62.68 15.37 24.03
CA SER A 357 62.58 13.91 24.09
C SER A 357 63.36 13.23 22.96
N ILE A 358 63.78 11.99 23.21
CA ILE A 358 64.27 11.05 22.20
C ILE A 358 63.36 9.83 22.28
N ILE A 359 62.79 9.41 21.16
CA ILE A 359 61.70 8.43 21.12
C ILE A 359 62.01 7.37 20.06
N ASP A 360 62.11 6.12 20.50
CA ASP A 360 62.28 4.95 19.63
C ASP A 360 60.97 4.57 18.93
N LEU A 361 61.04 4.31 17.63
CA LEU A 361 59.96 3.77 16.81
C LEU A 361 60.51 2.69 15.85
N ALA A 362 59.68 1.74 15.47
CA ALA A 362 60.00 0.67 14.52
C ALA A 362 59.30 0.92 13.17
N PHE A 363 60.06 0.88 12.08
CA PHE A 363 59.53 1.09 10.72
C PHE A 363 60.27 0.23 9.70
N LEU A 364 59.56 -0.23 8.67
CA LEU A 364 60.17 -0.89 7.52
C LEU A 364 59.50 -0.43 6.23
N SER A 365 60.29 -0.16 5.17
CA SER A 365 59.80 0.45 3.93
C SER A 365 58.64 -0.31 3.27
N GLN A 366 58.61 -1.64 3.39
CA GLN A 366 57.58 -2.51 2.82
C GLN A 366 56.33 -2.66 3.71
N ARG A 367 56.37 -2.23 4.98
CA ARG A 367 55.31 -2.48 5.99
C ARG A 367 54.82 -1.23 6.72
N GLY A 368 55.49 -0.09 6.60
CA GLY A 368 55.17 1.11 7.35
C GLY A 368 55.58 1.01 8.82
N ILE A 369 54.79 1.63 9.71
CA ILE A 369 55.01 1.64 11.16
C ILE A 369 54.29 0.43 11.78
N TYR A 370 55.06 -0.51 12.33
CA TYR A 370 54.57 -1.75 12.94
C TYR A 370 53.55 -1.55 14.06
N GLU A 371 52.69 -2.53 14.28
CA GLU A 371 51.97 -2.72 15.53
C GLU A 371 52.86 -3.54 16.48
N CYS A 372 53.51 -2.86 17.42
CA CYS A 372 54.38 -3.47 18.42
C CYS A 372 54.54 -2.56 19.64
N ASP A 373 54.97 -3.11 20.77
CA ASP A 373 55.06 -2.36 22.03
C ASP A 373 55.98 -1.14 21.95
N MET A 374 57.08 -1.22 21.19
CA MET A 374 57.96 -0.08 20.91
C MET A 374 57.19 1.07 20.25
N ASN A 375 56.33 0.79 19.27
CA ASN A 375 55.53 1.81 18.62
C ASN A 375 54.36 2.28 19.48
N ASN A 376 53.75 1.41 20.28
CA ASN A 376 52.68 1.81 21.20
C ASN A 376 53.24 2.78 22.26
N VAL A 377 54.33 2.41 22.94
CA VAL A 377 55.04 3.28 23.90
C VAL A 377 55.62 4.53 23.23
N GLY A 378 56.13 4.42 22.01
CA GLY A 378 56.63 5.56 21.24
C GLY A 378 55.54 6.57 20.90
N ILE A 379 54.38 6.11 20.42
CA ILE A 379 53.20 6.95 20.15
C ILE A 379 52.68 7.59 21.44
N GLU A 380 52.62 6.88 22.57
CA GLU A 380 52.29 7.47 23.87
C GLU A 380 53.31 8.55 24.29
N ARG A 381 54.62 8.34 24.08
CA ARG A 381 55.66 9.35 24.38
C ARG A 381 55.52 10.58 23.47
N VAL A 382 55.21 10.42 22.18
CA VAL A 382 54.98 11.56 21.27
C VAL A 382 53.70 12.29 21.64
N ALA A 383 52.59 11.58 21.88
CA ALA A 383 51.35 12.20 22.34
C ALA A 383 51.55 12.97 23.65
N SER A 384 52.23 12.37 24.64
CA SER A 384 52.55 13.02 25.93
C SER A 384 53.45 14.25 25.80
N PHE A 385 54.35 14.26 24.81
CA PHE A 385 55.15 15.44 24.46
C PHE A 385 54.28 16.54 23.85
N LEU A 386 53.46 16.21 22.84
CA LEU A 386 52.58 17.17 22.17
C LEU A 386 51.50 17.75 23.09
N LEU A 387 50.97 16.96 24.04
CA LEU A 387 49.95 17.39 25.00
C LEU A 387 50.44 18.51 25.95
N GLN A 388 51.76 18.72 26.10
CA GLN A 388 52.32 19.84 26.86
C GLN A 388 52.03 21.21 26.22
N TYR A 389 51.63 21.23 24.94
CA TYR A 389 51.23 22.42 24.19
C TYR A 389 49.70 22.62 24.17
N LYS A 390 48.91 21.65 24.66
CA LYS A 390 47.43 21.72 24.80
C LYS A 390 46.96 22.87 25.70
N THR A 391 47.81 23.33 26.61
CA THR A 391 47.57 24.46 27.53
C THR A 391 48.19 25.78 27.05
N GLN A 392 49.08 25.75 26.06
CA GLN A 392 49.84 26.92 25.60
C GLN A 392 49.07 27.71 24.53
N ARG A 393 47.99 28.38 24.95
CA ARG A 393 47.48 29.55 24.21
C ARG A 393 47.93 30.83 24.92
N LYS A 394 48.47 31.76 24.12
CA LYS A 394 48.48 33.20 24.42
C LYS A 394 47.08 33.76 24.18
#